data_AF-A0ABC8J687-F1
#
_entry.id   AF-A0ABC8J687-F1
#
_cell.length_a   1.000
_cell.length_b   1.000
_cell.length_c   1.000
_cell.angle_alpha   90.00
_cell.angle_beta   90.00
_cell.angle_gamma   90.00
#
_symmetry.space_group_name_H-M   'P 1'
#
loop_
_entity.id
_entity.type
_entity.pdbx_description
1 polymer ?
#
loop_
_entity_poly.entity_id
_entity_poly.type
_entity_poly.pdbx_seq_one_letter_code
_entity_poly.pdbx_strand_id
1 'polypeptide(L)'
;MDIFPVITMHFSGGADLVLGKNNTYRAFSGEGAICLTIVCGCPLALAPNQAIFGNKAQNNFLVGYDPSSRLVSFKPTSDCGNIPIDDHSVSAASLFQFNINFVLFLFALSLTN
;
A
#
# COMPACT_ATOMS: atom_id res chain seq x y z
N MET A 1 23.26 -13.51 7.41
CA MET A 1 21.90 -13.04 7.77
C MET A 1 21.77 -11.64 7.22
N ASP A 2 20.86 -11.43 6.28
CA ASP A 2 20.68 -10.12 5.66
C ASP A 2 19.81 -9.26 6.57
N ILE A 3 20.38 -8.18 7.10
CA ILE A 3 19.68 -7.21 7.95
C ILE A 3 19.06 -6.16 7.05
N PHE A 4 17.72 -6.09 7.04
CA PHE A 4 16.99 -5.06 6.30
C PHE A 4 16.56 -3.94 7.25
N PRO A 5 16.80 -2.67 6.90
CA PRO A 5 16.25 -1.54 7.63
C PRO A 5 14.73 -1.62 7.75
N VAL A 6 14.26 -1.31 8.95
CA VAL A 6 12.84 -1.12 9.23
C VAL A 6 12.52 0.36 9.00
N ILE A 7 11.43 0.64 8.29
CA ILE A 7 10.97 2.00 8.02
C ILE A 7 9.66 2.21 8.76
N THR A 8 9.58 3.23 9.60
CA THR A 8 8.32 3.62 10.25
C THR A 8 7.70 4.79 9.47
N MET A 9 6.45 4.62 9.07
CA MET A 9 5.64 5.69 8.49
C MET A 9 4.69 6.27 9.53
N HIS A 10 4.74 7.58 9.70
CA HIS A 10 3.93 8.34 10.65
C HIS A 10 2.74 8.97 9.93
N PHE A 11 1.52 8.65 10.36
CA PHE A 11 0.28 9.22 9.80
C PHE A 11 -0.33 10.25 10.75
N SER A 12 -0.97 11.28 10.18
CA SER A 12 -1.58 12.39 10.93
C SER A 12 -2.67 11.97 11.92
N GLY A 13 -3.28 10.80 11.73
CA GLY A 13 -4.24 10.20 12.68
C GLY A 13 -3.59 9.58 13.93
N GLY A 14 -2.26 9.71 14.10
CA GLY A 14 -1.52 9.14 15.22
C GLY A 14 -1.14 7.66 15.04
N ALA A 15 -1.24 7.13 13.82
CA ALA A 15 -0.84 5.76 13.52
C ALA A 15 0.61 5.69 13.05
N ASP A 16 1.38 4.79 13.66
CA ASP A 16 2.74 4.47 13.27
C ASP A 16 2.76 3.08 12.62
N LEU A 17 3.12 3.03 11.33
CA LEU A 17 3.20 1.79 10.57
C LEU A 17 4.66 1.37 10.43
N VAL A 18 4.99 0.23 11.04
CA VAL A 18 6.31 -0.38 10.97
C VAL A 18 6.40 -1.26 9.73
N LEU A 19 7.22 -0.86 8.76
CA LEU A 19 7.37 -1.55 7.47
C LEU A 19 8.66 -2.37 7.46
N GLY A 20 8.51 -3.69 7.30
CA GLY A 20 9.62 -4.64 7.19
C GLY A 20 9.99 -4.96 5.75
N LYS A 21 10.86 -5.96 5.57
CA LYS A 21 11.38 -6.39 4.25
C LYS A 21 10.28 -6.57 3.19
N ASN A 22 9.18 -7.22 3.56
CA ASN A 22 8.09 -7.55 2.63
C ASN A 22 7.28 -6.32 2.17
N ASN A 23 7.35 -5.22 2.92
CA ASN A 23 6.67 -3.96 2.65
C ASN A 23 7.49 -3.02 1.76
N THR A 24 8.83 -3.13 1.82
CA THR A 24 9.75 -2.12 1.25
C THR A 24 10.74 -2.67 0.23
N TYR A 25 10.92 -3.99 0.16
CA TYR A 25 11.88 -4.62 -0.74
C TYR A 25 11.25 -5.69 -1.65
N ARG A 26 11.83 -5.87 -2.82
CA ARG A 26 11.47 -6.92 -3.79
C ARG A 26 12.73 -7.59 -4.32
N ALA A 27 12.71 -8.91 -4.38
CA ALA A 27 13.72 -9.68 -5.10
C ALA A 27 13.39 -9.68 -6.61
N PHE A 28 14.38 -9.45 -7.46
CA PHE A 28 14.24 -9.58 -8.90
C PHE A 28 14.74 -10.95 -9.36
N SER A 29 13.85 -11.72 -9.97
CA SER A 29 14.16 -13.04 -10.52
C SER A 29 15.23 -12.90 -11.62
N GLY A 30 16.37 -13.55 -11.46
CA GLY A 30 17.45 -13.59 -12.46
C GLY A 30 18.75 -12.91 -12.04
N GLU A 31 18.72 -11.98 -11.08
CA GLU A 31 19.90 -11.18 -10.71
C GLU A 31 20.37 -11.40 -9.26
N GLY A 32 19.61 -12.14 -8.45
CA GLY A 32 19.91 -12.33 -7.02
C GLY A 32 19.85 -11.03 -6.19
N ALA A 33 19.49 -9.91 -6.82
CA ALA A 33 19.43 -8.60 -6.19
C ALA A 33 18.09 -8.39 -5.46
N ILE A 34 18.18 -7.69 -4.32
CA ILE A 34 17.03 -7.23 -3.55
C ILE A 34 17.02 -5.70 -3.60
N CYS A 35 15.98 -5.13 -4.19
CA CYS A 35 15.86 -3.70 -4.42
C CYS A 35 14.86 -3.07 -3.45
N LEU A 36 15.16 -1.86 -2.99
CA LEU A 36 14.21 -0.98 -2.32
C LEU A 36 13.15 -0.54 -3.34
N THR A 37 11.87 -0.62 -2.98
CA THR A 37 10.74 -0.30 -3.88
C THR A 37 10.10 1.07 -3.61
N ILE A 38 10.77 1.92 -2.83
CA ILE A 38 10.37 3.32 -2.64
C ILE A 38 10.98 4.11 -3.78
N VAL A 39 10.13 4.69 -4.62
CA VAL A 39 10.54 5.46 -5.79
C VAL A 39 10.11 6.91 -5.64
N CYS A 40 10.89 7.83 -6.21
CA CYS A 40 10.47 9.21 -6.33
C CYS A 40 9.21 9.29 -7.21
N GLY A 41 8.28 10.17 -6.82
CA GLY A 41 7.09 10.43 -7.61
C GLY A 41 7.47 10.93 -9.01
N CYS A 42 6.84 10.37 -10.05
CA CYS A 42 6.99 10.91 -11.39
C CYS A 42 6.30 12.28 -11.45
N PRO A 43 6.99 13.38 -11.78
CA PRO A 43 6.41 14.73 -11.80
C PRO A 43 5.24 14.88 -12.79
N LEU A 44 5.16 14.00 -13.79
CA LEU A 44 4.09 13.98 -14.78
C LEU A 44 2.85 13.19 -14.30
N ALA A 45 2.99 12.34 -13.29
CA ALA A 45 1.93 11.46 -12.81
C ALA A 45 1.37 11.87 -11.44
N LEU A 46 2.07 12.75 -10.72
CA LEU A 46 1.69 13.20 -9.37
C LEU A 46 1.78 14.71 -9.29
N ALA A 47 0.77 15.32 -8.68
CA ALA A 47 0.83 16.73 -8.34
C ALA A 47 1.97 16.97 -7.33
N PRO A 48 2.53 18.20 -7.26
CA PRO A 48 3.51 18.54 -6.25
C PRO A 48 3.03 18.15 -4.86
N ASN A 49 3.91 17.52 -4.06
CA ASN A 49 3.64 17.08 -2.69
C ASN A 49 2.63 15.92 -2.54
N GLN A 50 2.35 15.17 -3.61
CA GLN A 50 1.60 13.91 -3.48
C GLN A 50 2.55 12.73 -3.27
N ALA A 51 2.22 11.90 -2.27
CA ALA A 51 2.86 10.61 -2.03
C ALA A 51 1.83 9.48 -2.19
N ILE A 52 2.24 8.36 -2.77
CA ILE A 52 1.39 7.16 -2.89
C ILE A 52 1.84 6.13 -1.86
N PHE A 53 0.90 5.70 -1.00
CA PHE A 53 1.07 4.52 -0.17
C PHE A 53 0.62 3.27 -0.92
N GLY A 54 1.54 2.71 -1.71
CA GLY A 54 1.25 1.66 -2.68
C GLY A 54 0.97 0.29 -2.07
N ASN A 55 0.43 -0.62 -2.89
CA ASN A 55 0.08 -1.99 -2.53
C ASN A 55 1.20 -2.75 -1.80
N LYS A 56 2.46 -2.57 -2.24
CA LYS A 56 3.62 -3.21 -1.64
C LYS A 56 3.80 -2.81 -0.17
N ALA A 57 3.62 -1.53 0.14
CA ALA A 57 3.72 -1.02 1.51
C ALA A 57 2.56 -1.51 2.39
N GLN A 58 1.38 -1.77 1.80
CA GLN A 58 0.20 -2.32 2.48
C GLN A 58 0.28 -3.83 2.76
N ASN A 59 1.31 -4.55 2.30
CA ASN A 59 1.44 -5.98 2.57
C ASN A 59 1.37 -6.29 4.08
N ASN A 60 0.70 -7.38 4.43
CA ASN A 60 0.52 -7.82 5.83
C ASN A 60 -0.19 -6.79 6.72
N PHE A 61 -0.98 -5.91 6.12
CA PHE A 61 -1.94 -5.06 6.83
C PHE A 61 -3.34 -5.32 6.29
N LEU A 62 -4.30 -5.50 7.20
CA LEU A 62 -5.70 -5.32 6.90
C LEU A 62 -5.97 -3.81 6.89
N VAL A 63 -6.30 -3.27 5.72
CA VAL A 63 -6.56 -1.86 5.51
C VAL A 63 -8.07 -1.62 5.50
N GLY A 64 -8.56 -0.87 6.48
CA GLY A 64 -9.97 -0.48 6.58
C GLY A 64 -10.18 0.94 6.08
N TYR A 65 -11.12 1.12 5.15
CA TYR A 65 -11.56 2.41 4.65
C TYR A 65 -12.96 2.70 5.18
N ASP A 66 -13.09 3.67 6.08
CA ASP A 66 -14.38 4.07 6.66
C ASP A 66 -14.81 5.42 6.08
N PRO A 67 -15.76 5.43 5.11
CA PRO A 67 -16.24 6.68 4.51
C PRO A 67 -17.10 7.51 5.47
N SER A 68 -17.70 6.91 6.50
CA SER A 68 -18.54 7.62 7.47
C SER A 68 -17.69 8.47 8.41
N SER A 69 -16.63 7.90 8.97
CA SER A 69 -15.68 8.64 9.81
C SER A 69 -14.57 9.36 9.03
N ARG A 70 -14.44 9.07 7.72
CA ARG A 70 -13.36 9.58 6.85
C ARG A 70 -11.97 9.20 7.34
N LEU A 71 -11.83 7.98 7.85
CA LEU A 71 -10.58 7.44 8.37
C LEU A 71 -10.11 6.22 7.57
N VAL A 72 -8.80 6.08 7.49
CA VAL A 72 -8.13 4.85 7.06
C VAL A 72 -7.50 4.23 8.30
N SER A 73 -7.72 2.94 8.49
CA SER A 73 -7.21 2.17 9.63
C SER A 73 -6.34 1.02 9.13
N PHE A 74 -5.34 0.67 9.94
CA PHE A 74 -4.40 -0.39 9.63
C PHE A 74 -4.33 -1.36 10.79
N LYS A 75 -4.47 -2.65 10.50
CA LYS A 75 -4.27 -3.72 11.48
C LYS A 75 -3.20 -4.67 10.95
N PRO A 76 -2.08 -4.88 11.67
CA PRO A 76 -1.10 -5.88 11.29
C PRO A 76 -1.74 -7.26 11.17
N THR A 77 -1.40 -7.99 10.11
CA THR A 77 -1.81 -9.39 9.92
C THR A 77 -0.58 -10.28 9.98
N SER A 78 -0.67 -11.36 10.75
CA SER A 78 0.42 -12.34 10.87
C SER A 78 0.53 -13.26 9.63
N ASP A 79 -0.51 -13.35 8.80
CA ASP A 79 -0.71 -14.52 7.91
C ASP A 79 -1.24 -14.25 6.49
N CYS A 80 -0.97 -13.08 5.88
CA CYS A 80 -1.36 -12.87 4.47
C CYS A 80 -0.42 -13.52 3.44
N GLY A 81 0.66 -14.20 3.88
CA GLY A 81 1.71 -14.75 3.00
C GLY A 81 1.67 -16.27 2.75
N ASN A 82 0.80 -17.02 3.44
CA ASN A 82 0.74 -18.49 3.36
C ASN A 82 -0.55 -19.02 2.70
N ILE A 83 -1.33 -18.15 2.07
CA ILE A 83 -2.50 -18.60 1.30
C ILE A 83 -1.97 -19.15 -0.03
N PRO A 84 -2.24 -20.43 -0.39
CA PRO A 84 -1.96 -20.91 -1.73
C PRO A 84 -2.64 -19.96 -2.70
N ILE A 85 -1.85 -19.30 -3.55
CA ILE A 85 -2.38 -18.46 -4.62
C ILE A 85 -3.08 -19.44 -5.56
N ASP A 86 -4.37 -19.64 -5.37
CA ASP A 86 -5.24 -20.16 -6.41
C ASP A 86 -5.22 -19.10 -7.51
N ASP A 87 -5.01 -19.47 -8.77
CA ASP A 87 -4.79 -18.53 -9.90
C ASP A 87 -6.02 -17.62 -10.17
N HIS A 88 -7.08 -17.79 -9.37
CA HIS A 88 -8.31 -16.99 -9.32
C HIS A 88 -8.38 -16.02 -8.13
N SER A 89 -7.41 -16.04 -7.22
CA SER A 89 -7.38 -15.17 -6.04
C SER A 89 -6.85 -13.79 -6.40
N VAL A 90 -7.76 -12.94 -6.89
CA VAL A 90 -7.45 -11.54 -7.09
C VAL A 90 -7.23 -10.90 -5.71
N SER A 91 -6.00 -10.52 -5.41
CA SER A 91 -5.73 -9.68 -4.25
C SER A 91 -6.65 -8.47 -4.31
N ALA A 92 -7.41 -8.20 -3.25
CA ALA A 92 -8.19 -6.97 -3.16
C ALA A 92 -7.27 -5.76 -3.45
N ALA A 93 -6.00 -5.78 -2.99
CA ALA A 93 -5.02 -4.73 -3.31
C ALA A 93 -4.63 -4.63 -4.80
N SER A 94 -4.86 -5.68 -5.60
CA SER A 94 -4.67 -5.67 -7.06
C SER A 94 -5.90 -5.13 -7.82
N LEU A 95 -7.10 -5.17 -7.21
CA LEU A 95 -8.31 -4.53 -7.75
C LEU A 95 -8.48 -3.09 -7.23
N PHE A 96 -7.97 -2.81 -6.03
CA PHE A 96 -7.98 -1.49 -5.40
C PHE A 96 -6.64 -0.76 -5.57
N GLN A 97 -6.00 -0.88 -6.74
CA GLN A 97 -5.00 0.10 -7.17
C GLN A 97 -5.68 1.43 -7.54
N PHE A 98 -6.62 1.87 -6.71
CA PHE A 98 -7.27 3.16 -6.89
C PHE A 98 -6.33 4.21 -6.31
N ASN A 99 -5.87 5.06 -7.21
CA ASN A 99 -5.39 6.37 -6.85
C ASN A 99 -6.41 6.96 -5.86
N ILE A 100 -5.97 7.44 -4.69
CA ILE A 100 -6.87 8.07 -3.69
C ILE A 100 -7.75 9.15 -4.35
N ASN A 101 -7.26 9.80 -5.40
CA ASN A 101 -8.05 10.75 -6.19
C ASN A 101 -9.18 10.11 -6.99
N PHE A 102 -9.02 8.87 -7.48
CA PHE A 102 -10.05 8.14 -8.22
C PHE A 102 -11.20 7.70 -7.32
N VAL A 103 -10.90 7.27 -6.09
CA VAL A 103 -11.93 7.01 -5.06
C VAL A 103 -12.67 8.30 -4.73
N LEU A 104 -11.94 9.42 -4.56
CA LEU A 104 -12.57 10.73 -4.36
C LEU A 104 -13.47 11.15 -5.54
N PHE A 105 -13.05 10.91 -6.77
CA PHE A 105 -13.81 11.24 -7.98
C PHE A 105 -15.11 10.44 -8.07
N LEU A 106 -15.07 9.13 -7.82
CA LEU A 106 -16.28 8.29 -7.80
C LEU A 106 -17.25 8.70 -6.69
N PHE A 107 -16.75 9.05 -5.50
CA PHE A 107 -17.58 9.56 -4.39
C PHE A 107 -18.18 10.94 -4.70
N ALA A 108 -17.43 11.84 -5.34
CA ALA A 108 -17.95 13.15 -5.74
C ALA A 108 -19.09 13.01 -6.78
N LEU A 109 -18.92 12.10 -7.76
CA LEU A 109 -19.93 11.80 -8.77
C LEU A 109 -21.19 11.15 -8.19
N SER A 110 -21.08 10.33 -7.13
CA SER A 110 -22.25 9.71 -6.48
C SER A 110 -23.04 10.68 -5.60
N LEU A 111 -22.44 11.78 -5.16
CA LEU A 111 -23.12 12.82 -4.35
C LEU A 111 -23.79 13.90 -5.20
N THR A 112 -23.58 13.89 -6.52
CA THR A 112 -24.16 14.84 -7.48
C THR A 112 -25.32 14.28 -8.31
N ASN A 113 -25.83 13.08 -7.98
CA ASN A 113 -27.06 12.51 -8.54
C ASN A 113 -28.16 12.42 -7.48
#